data_AF-A0A8T2Q4Z8-F1
#
_entry.id   AF-A0A8T2Q4Z8-F1
#
_cell.length_a   1.000
_cell.length_b   1.000
_cell.length_c   1.000
_cell.angle_alpha   90.00
_cell.angle_beta   90.00
_cell.angle_gamma   90.00
#
_symmetry.space_group_name_H-M   'P 1'
#
loop_
_entity.id
_entity.type
_entity.pdbx_description
1 polymer ?
#
loop_
_entity_poly.entity_id
_entity_poly.type
_entity_poly.pdbx_seq_one_letter_code
_entity_poly.pdbx_strand_id
1 'polypeptide(L)'
;MLDIECFSYLNRALENEMAPILVVATNRGITRIRGTNYRGPHGMPIDFLDRLLIISTQPYTEEEIRQILYIRCEEEDVEMSGDAKLLLTKIGYETSLRYAIHLITAAALACQKRKGKEVDIEDVRRVYELFMDVKRSTQFMMDYQHQFMFNEIPEVNDGSAMAE
;
A
#
# COMPACT_ATOMS: atom_id res chain seq x y z
N MET A 1 -8.47 12.80 -5.40
CA MET A 1 -7.98 13.39 -4.13
C MET A 1 -8.77 14.67 -3.90
N LEU A 2 -9.08 14.99 -2.65
CA LEU A 2 -9.94 16.14 -2.32
C LEU A 2 -9.21 17.46 -2.59
N ASP A 3 -9.94 18.43 -3.11
CA ASP A 3 -9.46 19.79 -3.37
C ASP A 3 -10.01 20.75 -2.30
N ILE A 4 -9.48 21.98 -2.22
CA ILE A 4 -9.86 22.96 -1.19
C ILE A 4 -11.38 23.25 -1.12
N GLU A 5 -12.06 23.23 -2.26
CA GLU A 5 -13.51 23.42 -2.33
C GLU A 5 -14.28 22.26 -1.66
N CYS A 6 -13.78 21.03 -1.78
CA CYS A 6 -14.37 19.88 -1.10
C CYS A 6 -14.22 19.98 0.41
N PHE A 7 -13.08 20.47 0.91
CA PHE A 7 -12.89 20.70 2.35
C PHE A 7 -13.79 21.81 2.87
N SER A 8 -14.02 22.86 2.08
CA SER A 8 -14.99 23.92 2.42
C SER A 8 -16.42 23.38 2.52
N TYR A 9 -16.81 22.48 1.60
CA TYR A 9 -18.10 21.79 1.68
C TYR A 9 -18.20 20.91 2.93
N LEU A 10 -17.17 20.12 3.23
CA LEU A 10 -17.16 19.26 4.42
C LEU A 10 -17.22 20.07 5.72
N ASN A 11 -16.52 21.20 5.80
CA ASN A 11 -16.59 22.09 6.95
C ASN A 11 -18.02 22.54 7.25
N ARG A 12 -18.76 22.95 6.21
CA ARG A 12 -20.16 23.37 6.33
C ARG A 12 -21.08 22.18 6.63
N ALA A 13 -20.83 21.02 6.01
CA ALA A 13 -21.65 19.83 6.21
C ALA A 13 -21.54 19.30 7.65
N LEU A 14 -20.36 19.40 8.27
CA LEU A 14 -20.11 18.98 9.65
C LEU A 14 -20.73 19.90 10.71
N GLU A 15 -21.19 21.09 10.33
CA GLU A 15 -21.90 22.00 11.23
C GLU A 15 -23.41 21.68 11.33
N ASN A 16 -23.92 20.80 10.47
CA ASN A 16 -25.32 20.38 10.52
C ASN A 16 -25.55 19.40 11.69
N GLU A 17 -26.64 19.57 12.43
CA GLU A 17 -27.02 18.67 13.55
C GLU A 17 -27.21 17.21 13.10
N MET A 18 -27.58 16.99 11.83
CA MET A 18 -27.77 15.65 11.27
C MET A 18 -26.49 15.10 10.59
N ALA A 19 -25.32 15.70 10.83
CA ALA A 19 -24.08 15.24 10.22
C ALA A 19 -23.62 13.88 10.80
N PRO A 20 -23.27 12.89 9.95
CA PRO A 20 -22.72 11.64 10.43
C PRO A 20 -21.28 11.81 10.93
N ILE A 21 -20.79 10.81 11.68
CA ILE A 21 -19.38 10.75 12.08
C ILE A 21 -18.51 10.58 10.84
N LEU A 22 -17.60 11.52 10.62
CA LEU A 22 -16.65 11.49 9.52
C LEU A 22 -15.34 10.83 9.97
N VAL A 23 -14.97 9.72 9.34
CA VAL A 23 -13.67 9.09 9.50
C VAL A 23 -12.86 9.29 8.22
N VAL A 24 -11.72 9.95 8.32
CA VAL A 24 -10.80 10.19 7.20
C VAL A 24 -9.48 9.47 7.47
N ALA A 25 -8.90 8.87 6.44
CA ALA A 25 -7.57 8.28 6.49
C ALA A 25 -6.67 8.90 5.42
N THR A 26 -5.41 9.14 5.77
CA THR A 26 -4.39 9.69 4.89
C THR A 26 -3.07 8.99 5.13
N ASN A 27 -2.40 8.63 4.05
CA ASN A 27 -1.06 8.04 4.08
C ASN A 27 0.03 9.05 3.69
N ARG A 28 -0.33 10.34 3.56
CA ARG A 28 0.61 11.41 3.19
C ARG A 28 0.96 12.24 4.41
N GLY A 29 2.26 12.51 4.59
CA GLY A 29 2.78 13.44 5.60
C GLY A 29 2.47 14.89 5.22
N ILE A 30 3.46 15.66 4.77
CA ILE A 30 3.25 17.02 4.29
C ILE A 30 3.03 16.98 2.77
N THR A 31 1.90 17.50 2.30
CA THR A 31 1.62 17.59 0.86
C THR A 31 0.91 18.89 0.51
N ARG A 32 0.85 19.19 -0.79
CA ARG A 32 0.21 20.40 -1.30
C ARG A 32 -1.31 20.26 -1.23
N ILE A 33 -2.00 21.29 -0.71
CA ILE A 33 -3.46 21.35 -0.75
C ILE A 33 -3.87 21.59 -2.19
N ARG A 34 -4.58 20.65 -2.80
CA ARG A 34 -4.99 20.74 -4.20
C ARG A 34 -5.94 21.94 -4.39
N GLY A 35 -5.68 22.73 -5.43
CA GLY A 35 -6.37 24.01 -5.68
C GLY A 35 -5.64 25.24 -5.12
N THR A 36 -4.58 25.08 -4.32
CA THR A 36 -3.76 26.21 -3.84
C THR A 36 -2.28 25.95 -4.06
N ASN A 37 -1.43 26.95 -3.80
CA ASN A 37 0.04 26.81 -3.82
C ASN A 37 0.64 26.45 -2.44
N TYR A 38 -0.20 26.31 -1.42
CA TYR A 38 0.25 26.07 -0.05
C TYR A 38 0.44 24.58 0.24
N ARG A 39 1.44 24.27 1.08
CA ARG A 39 1.66 22.93 1.63
C ARG A 39 1.12 22.89 3.05
N GLY A 40 0.44 21.79 3.39
CA GLY A 40 -0.11 21.57 4.71
C GLY A 40 0.10 20.13 5.18
N PRO A 41 0.02 19.89 6.50
CA PRO A 41 -0.07 18.55 7.05
C PRO A 41 -1.23 17.79 6.39
N HIS A 42 -0.96 16.56 5.96
CA HIS A 42 -1.88 15.65 5.28
C HIS A 42 -2.52 16.17 3.98
N GLY A 43 -2.11 17.35 3.49
CA GLY A 43 -2.75 18.01 2.36
C GLY A 43 -4.12 18.60 2.68
N MET A 44 -4.39 18.82 3.97
CA MET A 44 -5.64 19.35 4.47
C MET A 44 -5.46 20.82 4.88
N PRO A 45 -6.47 21.67 4.68
CA PRO A 45 -6.52 22.99 5.29
C PRO A 45 -6.46 22.94 6.83
N ILE A 46 -5.80 23.92 7.45
CA ILE A 46 -5.53 23.95 8.91
C ILE A 46 -6.85 24.04 9.70
N ASP A 47 -7.80 24.82 9.20
CA ASP A 47 -9.16 24.96 9.74
C ASP A 47 -9.91 23.62 9.83
N PHE A 48 -9.70 22.73 8.85
CA PHE A 48 -10.29 21.39 8.89
C PHE A 48 -9.55 20.49 9.88
N LEU A 49 -8.21 20.59 9.91
CA LEU A 49 -7.38 19.75 10.76
C LEU A 49 -7.58 20.04 12.25
N ASP A 50 -7.75 21.29 12.64
CA ASP A 50 -8.00 21.69 14.04
C ASP A 50 -9.31 21.12 14.59
N ARG A 51 -10.24 20.71 13.72
CA ARG A 51 -11.52 20.09 14.09
C ARG A 51 -11.45 18.56 14.18
N LEU A 52 -10.33 17.94 13.82
CA LEU A 52 -10.17 16.50 13.77
C LEU A 52 -9.38 15.96 14.97
N LEU A 53 -9.78 14.76 15.42
CA LEU A 53 -8.96 13.96 16.33
C LEU A 53 -8.06 13.06 15.50
N ILE A 54 -6.74 13.26 15.62
CA ILE A 54 -5.74 12.51 14.87
C ILE A 54 -5.36 11.24 15.64
N ILE A 55 -5.57 10.08 15.00
CA ILE A 55 -5.12 8.78 15.51
C ILE A 55 -4.01 8.27 14.60
N SER A 56 -2.81 8.09 15.16
CA SER A 56 -1.67 7.53 14.43
C SER A 56 -1.65 6.01 14.53
N THR A 57 -1.65 5.33 13.39
CA THR A 57 -1.43 3.87 13.32
C THR A 57 0.06 3.57 13.18
N GLN A 58 0.53 2.52 13.87
CA GLN A 58 1.90 2.02 13.74
C GLN A 58 1.96 0.86 12.74
N PRO A 59 3.12 0.62 12.08
CA PRO A 59 3.29 -0.54 11.23
C PRO A 59 3.22 -1.83 12.06
N TYR A 60 2.64 -2.88 11.48
CA TYR A 60 2.56 -4.19 12.11
C TYR A 60 3.93 -4.85 12.25
N THR A 61 4.08 -5.60 13.34
CA THR A 61 5.20 -6.52 13.55
C THR A 61 5.04 -7.80 12.72
N GLU A 62 6.13 -8.56 12.53
CA GLU A 62 6.10 -9.82 11.79
C GLU A 62 5.12 -10.83 12.42
N GLU A 63 5.03 -10.87 13.74
CA GLU A 63 4.11 -11.75 14.47
C GLU A 63 2.64 -11.38 14.22
N GLU A 64 2.31 -10.09 14.21
CA GLU A 64 0.97 -9.59 13.90
C GLU A 64 0.61 -9.87 12.43
N ILE A 65 1.56 -9.68 11.50
CA ILE A 65 1.35 -10.02 10.07
C ILE A 65 1.02 -11.50 9.93
N ARG A 66 1.75 -12.37 10.62
CA ARG A 66 1.49 -13.82 10.61
C ARG A 66 0.08 -14.14 11.09
N GLN A 67 -0.36 -13.52 12.18
CA GLN A 67 -1.72 -13.73 12.71
C GLN A 67 -2.80 -13.23 11.74
N ILE A 68 -2.61 -12.04 11.16
CA ILE A 68 -3.55 -11.50 10.17
C ILE A 68 -3.65 -12.44 8.97
N LEU A 69 -2.52 -12.92 8.45
CA LEU A 69 -2.52 -13.86 7.33
C LEU A 69 -3.20 -15.17 7.71
N TYR A 70 -3.01 -15.68 8.94
CA TYR A 70 -3.68 -16.89 9.40
C TYR A 70 -5.20 -16.76 9.38
N ILE A 71 -5.72 -15.66 9.95
CA ILE A 71 -7.15 -15.35 9.94
C ILE A 71 -7.66 -15.22 8.50
N ARG A 72 -6.90 -14.59 7.59
CA ARG A 72 -7.28 -14.48 6.18
C ARG A 72 -7.31 -15.83 5.46
N CYS A 73 -6.42 -16.75 5.79
CA CYS A 73 -6.48 -18.12 5.25
C CYS A 73 -7.75 -18.83 5.69
N GLU A 74 -8.14 -18.67 6.96
CA GLU A 74 -9.37 -19.25 7.51
C GLU A 74 -10.62 -18.60 6.91
N GLU A 75 -10.64 -17.28 6.76
CA GLU A 75 -11.76 -16.56 6.13
C GLU A 75 -11.94 -16.90 4.64
N GLU A 76 -10.85 -17.15 3.91
CA GLU A 76 -10.89 -17.53 2.49
C GLU A 76 -11.05 -19.05 2.28
N ASP A 77 -11.21 -19.85 3.35
CA ASP A 77 -11.28 -21.32 3.31
C ASP A 77 -10.11 -21.96 2.53
N VAL A 78 -8.89 -21.42 2.70
CA VAL A 78 -7.68 -21.92 2.02
C VAL A 78 -6.80 -22.70 3.01
N GLU A 79 -6.74 -24.02 2.81
CA GLU A 79 -5.79 -24.89 3.52
C GLU A 79 -4.36 -24.65 2.98
N MET A 80 -3.48 -24.10 3.83
CA MET A 80 -2.06 -23.89 3.51
C MET A 80 -1.17 -24.60 4.50
N SER A 81 -0.06 -25.18 4.01
CA SER A 81 0.96 -25.79 4.85
C SER A 81 1.65 -24.76 5.76
N GLY A 82 2.15 -25.21 6.92
CA GLY A 82 2.80 -24.32 7.90
C GLY A 82 3.99 -23.56 7.31
N ASP A 83 4.78 -24.24 6.47
CA ASP A 83 5.95 -23.63 5.82
C ASP A 83 5.55 -22.61 4.75
N ALA A 84 4.45 -22.85 4.02
CA ALA A 84 3.91 -21.88 3.07
C ALA A 84 3.46 -20.59 3.78
N LYS A 85 2.82 -20.72 4.95
CA LYS A 85 2.42 -19.57 5.79
C LYS A 85 3.63 -18.78 6.31
N LEU A 86 4.71 -19.46 6.69
CA LEU A 86 5.96 -18.81 7.10
C LEU A 86 6.61 -18.05 5.95
N LEU A 87 6.69 -18.65 4.76
CA LEU A 87 7.21 -17.96 3.57
C LEU A 87 6.36 -16.73 3.22
N LEU A 88 5.04 -16.87 3.25
CA LEU A 88 4.13 -15.77 2.96
C LEU A 88 4.27 -14.62 3.97
N THR A 89 4.48 -14.93 5.25
CA THR A 89 4.73 -13.93 6.31
C THR A 89 5.99 -13.12 6.00
N LYS A 90 7.09 -13.78 5.62
CA LYS A 90 8.33 -13.09 5.21
C LYS A 90 8.11 -12.19 4.00
N ILE A 91 7.41 -12.70 2.98
CA ILE A 91 7.06 -11.90 1.80
C ILE A 91 6.22 -10.67 2.20
N GLY A 92 5.24 -10.85 3.10
CA GLY A 92 4.38 -9.77 3.59
C GLY A 92 5.14 -8.70 4.37
N TYR A 93 6.18 -9.09 5.11
CA TYR A 93 7.06 -8.18 5.84
C TYR A 93 7.99 -7.39 4.91
N GLU A 94 8.59 -8.03 3.89
CA GLU A 94 9.50 -7.37 2.95
C GLU A 94 8.77 -6.44 1.95
N THR A 95 7.54 -6.82 1.55
CA THR A 95 6.75 -6.13 0.53
C THR A 95 5.62 -5.30 1.15
N SER A 96 4.41 -5.86 1.23
CA SER A 96 3.24 -5.28 1.88
C SER A 96 2.24 -6.36 2.25
N LEU A 97 1.49 -6.14 3.33
CA LEU A 97 0.42 -7.03 3.77
C LEU A 97 -0.66 -7.24 2.69
N ARG A 98 -1.00 -6.19 1.93
CA ARG A 98 -1.97 -6.29 0.82
C ARG A 98 -1.52 -7.27 -0.25
N TYR A 99 -0.25 -7.20 -0.63
CA TYR A 99 0.31 -8.10 -1.64
C TYR A 99 0.27 -9.55 -1.14
N ALA A 100 0.68 -9.79 0.11
CA ALA A 100 0.61 -11.13 0.71
C ALA A 100 -0.82 -11.70 0.76
N ILE A 101 -1.85 -10.88 1.04
CA ILE A 101 -3.25 -11.33 1.01
C ILE A 101 -3.65 -11.75 -0.41
N HIS A 102 -3.35 -10.93 -1.42
CA HIS A 102 -3.68 -11.30 -2.80
C HIS A 102 -2.95 -12.58 -3.28
N LEU A 103 -1.75 -12.83 -2.74
CA LEU A 103 -1.02 -14.07 -3.02
C LEU A 103 -1.73 -15.31 -2.45
N ILE A 104 -2.48 -15.21 -1.35
CA ILE A 104 -3.26 -16.34 -0.80
C ILE A 104 -4.26 -16.83 -1.84
N THR A 105 -5.08 -15.93 -2.36
CA THR A 105 -6.10 -16.27 -3.36
C THR A 105 -5.47 -16.81 -4.64
N ALA A 106 -4.36 -16.22 -5.09
CA ALA A 106 -3.67 -16.68 -6.30
C ALA A 106 -2.97 -18.03 -6.09
N ALA A 107 -2.40 -18.30 -4.91
CA ALA A 107 -1.81 -19.59 -4.56
C ALA A 107 -2.87 -20.68 -4.44
N ALA A 108 -4.06 -20.36 -3.94
CA ALA A 108 -5.20 -21.28 -3.94
C ALA A 108 -5.59 -21.71 -5.37
N LEU A 109 -5.65 -20.77 -6.32
CA LEU A 109 -5.91 -21.09 -7.73
C LEU A 109 -4.79 -21.93 -8.35
N ALA A 110 -3.53 -21.68 -8.00
CA ALA A 110 -2.39 -22.48 -8.45
C ALA A 110 -2.47 -23.93 -7.92
N CYS A 111 -2.83 -24.10 -6.65
CA CYS A 111 -3.03 -25.41 -6.03
C CYS A 111 -4.22 -26.16 -6.68
N GLN A 112 -5.35 -25.49 -6.92
CA GLN A 112 -6.48 -26.07 -7.63
C GLN A 112 -6.10 -26.55 -9.04
N LYS A 113 -5.25 -25.78 -9.75
CA LYS A 113 -4.74 -26.19 -11.07
C LYS A 113 -3.86 -27.45 -10.99
N ARG A 114 -3.07 -27.60 -9.91
CA ARG A 114 -2.30 -28.82 -9.61
C ARG A 114 -3.19 -29.98 -9.14
N LYS A 115 -4.46 -29.71 -8.83
CA LYS A 115 -5.39 -30.63 -8.13
C LYS A 115 -4.86 -31.03 -6.74
N GLY A 116 -4.12 -30.13 -6.09
CA GLY A 116 -3.72 -30.28 -4.70
C GLY A 116 -4.89 -30.00 -3.76
N LYS A 117 -4.80 -30.51 -2.52
CA LYS A 117 -5.77 -30.21 -1.45
C LYS A 117 -5.29 -29.05 -0.58
N GLU A 118 -4.00 -28.98 -0.33
CA GLU A 118 -3.34 -27.93 0.45
C GLU A 118 -2.37 -27.13 -0.43
N VAL A 119 -2.23 -25.83 -0.14
CA VAL A 119 -1.26 -24.95 -0.79
C VAL A 119 0.12 -25.21 -0.20
N ASP A 120 1.07 -25.52 -1.09
CA ASP A 120 2.47 -25.75 -0.74
C ASP A 120 3.36 -24.53 -1.03
N ILE A 121 4.60 -24.59 -0.54
CA ILE A 121 5.64 -23.58 -0.80
C ILE A 121 5.84 -23.36 -2.31
N GLU A 122 5.73 -24.43 -3.11
CA GLU A 122 5.89 -24.38 -4.57
C GLU A 122 4.83 -23.50 -5.23
N ASP A 123 3.59 -23.58 -4.75
CA ASP A 123 2.48 -22.78 -5.26
C ASP A 123 2.70 -21.29 -4.94
N VAL A 124 3.11 -20.98 -3.71
CA VAL A 124 3.45 -19.61 -3.30
C VAL A 124 4.63 -19.04 -4.10
N ARG A 125 5.70 -19.83 -4.29
CA ARG A 125 6.88 -19.41 -5.07
C ARG A 125 6.50 -19.12 -6.53
N ARG A 126 5.71 -20.02 -7.14
CA ARG A 126 5.25 -19.85 -8.52
C ARG A 126 4.44 -18.57 -8.69
N VAL A 127 3.53 -18.28 -7.76
CA VAL A 127 2.70 -17.07 -7.82
C VAL A 127 3.56 -15.82 -7.58
N TYR A 128 4.53 -15.87 -6.67
CA TYR A 128 5.47 -14.76 -6.42
C TYR A 128 6.39 -14.45 -7.62
N GLU A 129 6.68 -15.43 -8.46
CA GLU A 129 7.39 -15.21 -9.73
C GLU A 129 6.49 -14.57 -10.79
N LEU A 130 5.24 -15.00 -10.88
CA LEU A 130 4.27 -14.52 -11.87
C LEU A 130 3.78 -13.10 -11.58
N PHE A 131 3.52 -12.78 -10.32
CA PHE A 131 3.04 -11.47 -9.90
C PHE A 131 4.18 -10.69 -9.25
N MET A 132 4.44 -9.49 -9.73
CA MET A 132 5.48 -8.63 -9.17
C MET A 132 4.85 -7.66 -8.15
N ASP A 133 5.56 -7.41 -7.05
CA ASP A 133 5.21 -6.34 -6.12
C ASP A 133 5.62 -4.98 -6.69
N VAL A 134 5.17 -3.90 -6.04
CA VAL A 134 5.41 -2.54 -6.52
C VAL A 134 6.92 -2.25 -6.60
N LYS A 135 7.73 -2.68 -5.62
CA LYS A 135 9.17 -2.37 -5.60
C LYS A 135 9.88 -3.06 -6.76
N ARG A 136 9.64 -4.37 -6.96
CA ARG A 136 10.19 -5.12 -8.10
C ARG A 136 9.72 -4.54 -9.44
N SER A 137 8.45 -4.17 -9.55
CA SER A 137 7.91 -3.59 -10.79
C SER A 137 8.55 -2.23 -11.12
N THR A 138 8.82 -1.39 -10.12
CA THR A 138 9.51 -0.11 -10.32
C THR A 138 10.96 -0.31 -10.73
N GLN A 139 11.67 -1.28 -10.14
CA GLN A 139 13.03 -1.62 -10.53
C GLN A 139 13.08 -2.15 -11.96
N PHE A 140 12.15 -3.06 -12.31
CA PHE A 140 12.03 -3.54 -13.68
C PHE A 140 11.78 -2.39 -14.67
N MET A 141 10.90 -1.44 -14.35
CA MET A 141 10.74 -0.27 -15.21
C MET A 141 12.03 0.55 -15.30
N MET A 142 12.80 0.68 -14.21
CA MET A 142 14.06 1.41 -14.21
C MET A 142 15.13 0.77 -15.10
N ASP A 143 15.29 -0.55 -15.00
CA ASP A 143 16.29 -1.29 -15.78
C ASP A 143 15.99 -1.29 -17.28
N TYR A 144 14.69 -1.34 -17.63
CA TYR A 144 14.22 -1.39 -19.01
C TYR A 144 13.75 -0.02 -19.52
N GLN A 145 14.08 1.09 -18.84
CA GLN A 145 13.68 2.45 -19.19
C GLN A 145 13.78 2.70 -20.70
N HIS A 146 14.94 2.43 -21.31
CA HIS A 146 15.21 2.69 -22.72
C HIS A 146 14.23 2.05 -23.72
N GLN A 147 13.45 1.05 -23.30
CA GLN A 147 12.43 0.39 -24.12
C GLN A 147 11.03 1.04 -23.98
N PHE A 148 10.83 1.93 -23.01
CA PHE A 148 9.58 2.64 -22.76
C PHE A 148 9.58 4.03 -23.42
N MET A 149 8.40 4.45 -23.91
CA MET A 149 8.24 5.65 -24.76
C MET A 149 8.53 7.00 -24.06
N PHE A 150 8.52 7.07 -22.74
CA PHE A 150 8.63 8.34 -21.99
C PHE A 150 9.66 8.23 -20.87
N ASN A 151 10.93 8.36 -21.22
CA ASN A 151 12.03 8.49 -20.26
C ASN A 151 12.40 9.96 -20.10
N GLU A 152 11.61 10.70 -19.34
CA GLU A 152 12.06 11.97 -18.78
C GLU A 152 12.38 11.76 -17.30
N ILE A 153 13.44 10.99 -17.05
CA ILE A 153 14.11 11.12 -15.76
C ILE A 153 15.09 12.27 -15.95
N PRO A 154 14.95 13.39 -15.22
CA PRO A 154 15.99 14.41 -15.23
C PRO A 154 17.28 13.71 -14.79
N GLU A 155 18.28 13.71 -15.66
CA GLU A 155 19.64 13.32 -15.27
C GLU A 155 19.96 14.11 -14.01
N VAL A 156 20.18 13.40 -12.91
CA VAL A 156 20.75 14.01 -11.71
C VAL A 156 22.15 14.44 -12.13
N ASN A 157 22.26 15.70 -12.52
CA ASN A 157 23.51 16.32 -12.87
C ASN A 157 24.33 16.33 -11.58
N ASP A 158 25.23 15.36 -11.45
CA ASP A 158 26.17 15.20 -10.33
C ASP A 158 27.29 16.26 -10.46
N GLY A 159 26.85 17.52 -10.56
CA GLY A 159 27.61 18.71 -10.89
C GLY A 159 27.67 19.67 -9.71
N SER A 160 28.19 19.19 -8.58
CA SER A 160 28.86 20.06 -7.62
C SER A 160 30.02 19.32 -6.95
N ALA A 161 31.01 18.96 -7.76
CA ALA A 161 32.38 18.99 -7.29
C ALA A 161 32.76 20.44 -6.95
N MET A 162 33.25 20.64 -5.72
CA MET A 162 34.19 21.69 -5.32
C MET A 162 33.84 23.16 -5.63
N ALA A 163 33.41 23.89 -4.59
CA ALA A 163 33.86 25.27 -4.35
C ALA A 163 33.59 25.64 -2.87
N GLU A 164 34.69 25.96 -2.17
CA GLU A 164 34.89 26.73 -0.92
C GLU A 164 33.72 27.01 0.03
#